data_AF-A0A5B0FN37-F1
#
_entry.id   AF-A0A5B0FN37-F1
#
_cell.length_a   1.000
_cell.length_b   1.000
_cell.length_c   1.000
_cell.angle_alpha   90.00
_cell.angle_beta   90.00
_cell.angle_gamma   90.00
#
_symmetry.space_group_name_H-M   'P 1'
#
loop_
_entity.id
_entity.type
_entity.pdbx_description
1 polymer ?
#
loop_
_entity_poly.entity_id
_entity_poly.type
_entity_poly.pdbx_seq_one_letter_code
_entity_poly.pdbx_strand_id
1 'polypeptide(L)'
;MKTLQIAFLIVFISMIGLTSCSKKSDEVNPEPAPSGAGFRVKVDGKEYAPDFSYALANFPGNDKYYAIYGLDSKTSDIVAIALPNTVNEGTFPINEVNFAVLTMNKEDFSTINGGEGTITISKKTATNIVGTFSFTAVDATGTKKRTLTDGSFNVNVKL
;
A
#
# COMPACT_ATOMS: atom_id res chain seq x y z
N MET A 1 -50.00 36.49 26.65
CA MET A 1 -49.71 37.42 25.52
C MET A 1 -48.38 36.96 24.92
N LYS A 2 -48.20 36.47 23.69
CA LYS A 2 -49.01 36.28 22.49
C LYS A 2 -48.49 35.02 21.80
N THR A 3 -49.40 34.29 21.18
CA THR A 3 -49.25 33.08 20.37
C THR A 3 -48.39 33.30 19.12
N LEU A 4 -47.56 32.33 18.75
CA LEU A 4 -47.31 32.06 17.33
C LEU A 4 -47.14 30.57 17.07
N GLN A 5 -48.07 30.08 16.26
CA GLN A 5 -48.23 28.70 15.78
C GLN A 5 -47.24 28.43 14.64
N ILE A 6 -46.54 27.30 14.66
CA ILE A 6 -46.16 26.61 13.42
C ILE A 6 -46.38 25.12 13.63
N ALA A 7 -47.49 24.66 13.07
CA ALA A 7 -47.76 23.25 12.82
C ALA A 7 -46.98 22.83 11.57
N PHE A 8 -46.28 21.70 11.62
CA PHE A 8 -46.03 20.90 10.42
C PHE A 8 -46.11 19.41 10.78
N LEU A 9 -47.22 18.84 10.35
CA LEU A 9 -47.64 17.46 10.39
C LEU A 9 -46.96 16.70 9.25
N ILE A 10 -46.09 15.73 9.55
CA ILE A 10 -45.74 14.65 8.60
C ILE A 10 -45.51 13.36 9.39
N VAL A 11 -46.54 12.51 9.44
CA VAL A 11 -46.47 11.10 9.81
C VAL A 11 -47.13 10.32 8.68
N PHE A 12 -46.38 9.44 8.01
CA PHE A 12 -46.85 8.19 7.39
C PHE A 12 -45.61 7.40 6.91
N ILE A 13 -45.18 6.39 7.67
CA ILE A 13 -45.39 4.95 7.42
C ILE A 13 -44.62 4.41 6.21
N SER A 14 -43.63 3.55 6.50
CA SER A 14 -43.52 2.26 5.81
C SER A 14 -42.92 1.21 6.73
N MET A 15 -43.49 0.02 6.63
CA MET A 15 -43.35 -1.15 7.49
C MET A 15 -42.20 -2.05 7.01
N ILE A 16 -41.45 -2.56 7.98
CA ILE A 16 -40.93 -3.93 8.16
C ILE A 16 -40.65 -4.81 6.92
N GLY A 17 -39.42 -5.33 6.85
CA GLY A 17 -39.10 -6.62 6.23
C GLY A 17 -38.00 -7.34 7.01
N LEU A 18 -38.32 -8.51 7.58
CA LEU A 18 -37.42 -9.46 8.25
C LEU A 18 -36.78 -10.41 7.22
N THR A 19 -35.47 -10.65 7.26
CA THR A 19 -34.82 -11.94 6.91
C THR A 19 -33.43 -11.99 7.61
N SER A 20 -33.25 -12.83 8.63
CA SER A 20 -32.73 -14.21 8.56
C SER A 20 -31.22 -14.31 8.31
N CYS A 21 -30.46 -14.70 9.36
CA CYS A 21 -29.67 -15.94 9.39
C CYS A 21 -28.61 -15.87 10.50
N SER A 22 -28.88 -16.59 11.60
CA SER A 22 -27.87 -17.01 12.57
C SER A 22 -27.13 -18.24 12.03
N LYS A 23 -25.84 -18.10 11.71
CA LYS A 23 -24.89 -19.22 11.74
C LYS A 23 -23.57 -18.72 12.29
N LYS A 24 -23.18 -19.28 13.45
CA LYS A 24 -21.80 -19.32 13.91
C LYS A 24 -21.00 -20.09 12.86
N SER A 25 -19.94 -19.48 12.36
CA SER A 25 -18.84 -20.13 11.68
C SER A 25 -17.64 -19.23 11.91
N ASP A 26 -16.55 -19.81 12.38
CA ASP A 26 -15.37 -19.12 12.86
C ASP A 26 -14.91 -18.02 11.90
N GLU A 27 -14.89 -16.79 12.40
CA GLU A 27 -14.33 -15.64 11.70
C GLU A 27 -12.82 -15.79 11.63
N VAL A 28 -12.34 -16.48 10.60
CA VAL A 28 -11.05 -16.12 10.02
C VAL A 28 -11.31 -14.86 9.21
N ASN A 29 -11.14 -13.70 9.85
CA ASN A 29 -11.17 -12.41 9.17
C ASN A 29 -10.17 -12.47 8.01
N PRO A 30 -10.60 -12.43 6.73
CA PRO A 30 -9.67 -12.19 5.65
C PRO A 30 -9.21 -10.75 5.83
N GLU A 31 -7.91 -10.57 6.09
CA GLU A 31 -7.30 -9.25 6.04
C GLU A 31 -7.74 -8.56 4.74
N PRO A 32 -8.33 -7.34 4.80
CA PRO A 32 -8.88 -6.71 3.62
C PRO A 32 -7.75 -6.50 2.61
N ALA A 33 -7.84 -7.18 1.47
CA ALA A 33 -7.00 -6.89 0.33
C ALA A 33 -7.10 -5.38 0.01
N PRO A 34 -6.00 -4.69 -0.32
CA PRO A 34 -6.04 -3.26 -0.60
C PRO A 34 -7.01 -3.00 -1.76
N SER A 35 -8.18 -2.43 -1.44
CA SER A 35 -9.34 -2.32 -2.34
C SER A 35 -9.28 -1.09 -3.25
N GLY A 36 -8.09 -0.60 -3.58
CA GLY A 36 -7.89 0.56 -4.45
C GLY A 36 -6.68 0.37 -5.35
N ALA A 37 -6.80 0.75 -6.63
CA ALA A 37 -5.66 0.83 -7.53
C ALA A 37 -4.66 1.90 -7.04
N GLY A 38 -3.38 1.66 -7.23
CA GLY A 38 -2.32 2.63 -6.94
C GLY A 38 -1.27 2.14 -5.94
N PHE A 39 -0.55 3.09 -5.34
CA PHE A 39 0.48 2.86 -4.32
C PHE A 39 0.23 3.84 -3.17
N ARG A 40 0.24 3.35 -1.93
CA ARG A 40 0.03 4.16 -0.72
C ARG A 40 0.89 3.64 0.42
N VAL A 41 1.41 4.53 1.27
CA VAL A 41 2.20 4.17 2.44
C VAL A 41 2.26 5.34 3.42
N LYS A 42 2.53 5.08 4.70
CA LYS A 42 2.91 6.11 5.66
C LYS A 42 4.43 6.15 5.82
N VAL A 43 5.04 7.29 5.50
CA VAL A 43 6.45 7.57 5.74
C VAL A 43 6.56 8.37 7.03
N ASP A 44 7.19 7.79 8.05
CA ASP A 44 7.29 8.36 9.40
C ASP A 44 5.91 8.80 9.95
N GLY A 45 4.90 7.96 9.70
CA GLY A 45 3.51 8.21 10.12
C GLY A 45 2.72 9.18 9.24
N LYS A 46 3.34 9.83 8.24
CA LYS A 46 2.66 10.75 7.30
C LYS A 46 2.27 10.02 6.02
N GLU A 47 1.05 10.22 5.56
CA GLU A 47 0.57 9.66 4.31
C GLU A 47 1.41 10.13 3.12
N TYR A 48 1.86 9.17 2.32
CA TYR A 48 2.48 9.36 1.03
C TYR A 48 1.68 8.56 -0.01
N ALA A 49 1.08 9.27 -0.96
CA ALA A 49 0.21 8.73 -1.99
C ALA A 49 0.63 9.31 -3.35
N PRO A 50 1.66 8.74 -3.98
CA PRO A 50 2.21 9.24 -5.24
C PRO A 50 1.19 9.19 -6.39
N ASP A 51 1.34 10.11 -7.36
CA ASP A 51 0.46 10.19 -8.53
C ASP A 51 0.83 9.20 -9.63
N PHE A 52 2.07 8.72 -9.67
CA PHE A 52 2.49 7.61 -10.52
C PHE A 52 2.76 6.35 -9.70
N SER A 53 2.15 5.24 -10.14
CA SER A 53 2.43 3.93 -9.59
C SER A 53 2.37 2.87 -10.67
N TYR A 54 3.36 1.99 -10.70
CA TYR A 54 3.52 0.94 -11.71
C TYR A 54 4.52 -0.09 -11.24
N ALA A 55 4.53 -1.26 -11.88
CA ALA A 55 5.63 -2.20 -11.79
C ALA A 55 6.38 -2.26 -13.12
N LEU A 56 7.66 -2.59 -13.08
CA LEU A 56 8.46 -2.97 -14.25
C LEU A 56 8.78 -4.45 -14.18
N ALA A 57 8.63 -5.15 -15.30
CA ALA A 57 9.02 -6.57 -15.39
C ALA A 57 10.53 -6.78 -15.23
N ASN A 58 11.34 -5.75 -15.55
CA ASN A 58 12.78 -5.73 -15.39
C ASN A 58 13.21 -4.42 -14.70
N PHE A 59 13.95 -4.54 -13.60
CA PHE A 59 14.50 -3.39 -12.90
C PHE A 59 15.63 -2.75 -13.73
N PRO A 60 15.65 -1.41 -13.88
CA PRO A 60 16.74 -0.74 -14.57
C PRO A 60 18.10 -1.08 -13.96
N GLY A 61 19.02 -1.58 -14.79
CA GLY A 61 20.36 -1.99 -14.36
C GLY A 61 20.45 -3.40 -13.77
N ASN A 62 19.33 -4.13 -13.61
CA ASN A 62 19.34 -5.53 -13.22
C ASN A 62 18.08 -6.29 -13.71
N ASP A 63 18.19 -6.95 -14.85
CA ASP A 63 17.11 -7.72 -15.49
C ASP A 63 16.68 -8.99 -14.72
N LYS A 64 17.36 -9.33 -13.62
CA LYS A 64 16.99 -10.45 -12.75
C LYS A 64 15.92 -10.08 -11.73
N TYR A 65 15.53 -8.82 -11.68
CA TYR A 65 14.57 -8.28 -10.72
C TYR A 65 13.40 -7.64 -11.44
N TYR A 66 12.21 -7.73 -10.83
CA TYR A 66 11.12 -6.81 -11.12
C TYR A 66 11.07 -5.77 -10.01
N ALA A 67 10.43 -4.63 -10.27
CA ALA A 67 10.29 -3.61 -9.26
C ALA A 67 8.92 -2.93 -9.29
N ILE A 68 8.46 -2.56 -8.09
CA ILE A 68 7.21 -1.85 -7.84
C ILE A 68 7.57 -0.42 -7.46
N TYR A 69 6.94 0.56 -8.10
CA TYR A 69 7.23 1.97 -7.93
C TYR A 69 6.00 2.74 -7.43
N GLY A 70 6.25 3.64 -6.49
CA GLY A 70 5.45 4.83 -6.23
C GLY A 70 6.33 6.06 -6.45
N LEU A 71 5.92 6.96 -7.34
CA LEU A 71 6.65 8.17 -7.73
C LEU A 71 5.72 9.38 -7.67
N ASP A 72 6.13 10.42 -6.94
CA ASP A 72 5.45 11.71 -6.95
C ASP A 72 6.11 12.62 -8.00
N SER A 73 5.37 12.96 -9.05
CA SER A 73 5.92 13.77 -10.15
C SER A 73 6.25 15.22 -9.78
N LYS A 74 5.69 15.73 -8.69
CA LYS A 74 5.85 17.13 -8.26
C LYS A 74 7.08 17.30 -7.39
N THR A 75 7.34 16.33 -6.50
CA THR A 75 8.51 16.37 -5.60
C THR A 75 9.69 15.56 -6.11
N SER A 76 9.45 14.65 -7.08
CA SER A 76 10.38 13.59 -7.49
C SER A 76 10.72 12.60 -6.37
N ASP A 77 9.91 12.56 -5.31
CA ASP A 77 10.04 11.54 -4.28
C ASP A 77 9.63 10.18 -4.84
N ILE A 78 10.36 9.14 -4.47
CA ILE A 78 10.16 7.79 -4.98
C ILE A 78 10.28 6.75 -3.87
N VAL A 79 9.47 5.70 -3.96
CA VAL A 79 9.69 4.42 -3.28
C VAL A 79 9.72 3.35 -4.36
N ALA A 80 10.82 2.61 -4.43
CA ALA A 80 10.98 1.49 -5.35
C ALA A 80 11.32 0.23 -4.55
N ILE A 81 10.56 -0.84 -4.74
CA ILE A 81 10.78 -2.13 -4.09
C ILE A 81 11.14 -3.15 -5.16
N ALA A 82 12.30 -3.77 -5.04
CA ALA A 82 12.83 -4.72 -6.00
C ALA A 82 12.84 -6.15 -5.41
N LEU A 83 12.35 -7.11 -6.19
CA LEU A 83 12.38 -8.53 -5.85
C LEU A 83 12.88 -9.35 -7.04
N PRO A 84 13.57 -10.48 -6.83
CA PRO A 84 13.98 -11.36 -7.91
C PRO A 84 12.80 -11.80 -8.78
N ASN A 85 13.02 -12.00 -10.08
CA ASN A 85 11.99 -12.45 -11.02
C ASN A 85 11.42 -13.85 -10.71
N THR A 86 12.12 -14.63 -9.90
CA THR A 86 11.66 -15.93 -9.37
C THR A 86 10.62 -15.78 -8.25
N VAL A 87 10.49 -14.60 -7.64
CA VAL A 87 9.51 -14.34 -6.59
C VAL A 87 8.11 -14.20 -7.20
N ASN A 88 7.17 -14.98 -6.66
CA ASN A 88 5.74 -14.93 -6.96
C ASN A 88 4.98 -14.48 -5.71
N GLU A 89 3.80 -15.05 -5.48
CA GLU A 89 2.98 -14.75 -4.31
C GLU A 89 3.60 -15.31 -3.03
N GLY A 90 3.50 -14.57 -1.93
CA GLY A 90 4.09 -14.92 -0.64
C GLY A 90 4.56 -13.71 0.16
N THR A 91 5.07 -13.97 1.36
CA THR A 91 5.64 -12.95 2.24
C THR A 91 7.14 -13.17 2.35
N PHE A 92 7.89 -12.09 2.12
CA PHE A 92 9.34 -12.11 2.02
C PHE A 92 9.95 -11.07 2.96
N PRO A 93 11.01 -11.43 3.69
CA PRO A 93 11.75 -10.46 4.48
C PRO A 93 12.52 -9.52 3.56
N ILE A 94 12.61 -8.26 3.99
CA ILE A 94 13.57 -7.30 3.44
C ILE A 94 14.98 -7.71 3.87
N ASN A 95 15.89 -7.79 2.91
CA ASN A 95 17.29 -8.16 3.08
C ASN A 95 18.11 -7.68 1.87
N GLU A 96 19.31 -8.23 1.66
CA GLU A 96 20.17 -7.90 0.51
C GLU A 96 19.61 -8.35 -0.85
N VAL A 97 18.67 -9.31 -0.85
CA VAL A 97 18.03 -9.84 -2.06
C VAL A 97 16.69 -9.14 -2.30
N ASN A 98 15.79 -9.08 -1.33
CA ASN A 98 14.54 -8.33 -1.46
C ASN A 98 14.73 -6.97 -0.79
N PHE A 99 14.89 -5.92 -1.58
CA PHE A 99 15.28 -4.62 -1.04
C PHE A 99 14.39 -3.50 -1.56
N ALA A 100 14.44 -2.37 -0.87
CA ALA A 100 13.78 -1.16 -1.31
C ALA A 100 14.76 0.01 -1.26
N VAL A 101 14.59 0.93 -2.20
CA VAL A 101 15.24 2.23 -2.25
C VAL A 101 14.18 3.31 -2.21
N LEU A 102 14.51 4.43 -1.58
CA LEU A 102 13.64 5.59 -1.57
C LEU A 102 14.44 6.88 -1.68
N THR A 103 13.87 7.85 -2.37
CA THR A 103 14.29 9.24 -2.29
C THR A 103 13.11 10.02 -1.72
N MET A 104 13.32 10.68 -0.58
CA MET A 104 12.29 11.50 0.07
C MET A 104 12.90 12.84 0.47
N ASN A 105 12.28 13.93 0.03
CA ASN A 105 12.77 15.29 0.27
C ASN A 105 14.25 15.47 -0.14
N LYS A 106 14.65 14.86 -1.28
CA LYS A 106 16.04 14.88 -1.81
C LYS A 106 17.07 14.16 -0.93
N GLU A 107 16.63 13.30 -0.02
CA GLU A 107 17.48 12.40 0.75
C GLU A 107 17.27 10.96 0.29
N ASP A 108 18.36 10.22 0.09
CA ASP A 108 18.33 8.83 -0.35
C ASP A 108 18.48 7.87 0.82
N PHE A 109 17.65 6.83 0.82
CA PHE A 109 17.70 5.75 1.79
C PHE A 109 17.56 4.41 1.07
N SER A 110 18.10 3.37 1.69
CA SER A 110 17.97 2.00 1.20
C SER A 110 17.83 1.04 2.37
N THR A 111 17.11 -0.05 2.14
CA THR A 111 17.04 -1.14 3.12
C THR A 111 18.34 -1.93 3.21
N ILE A 112 19.20 -1.88 2.19
CA ILE A 112 20.50 -2.59 2.23
C ILE A 112 21.48 -1.96 3.24
N ASN A 113 21.21 -0.73 3.69
CA ASN A 113 22.02 -0.02 4.67
C ASN A 113 21.65 -0.40 6.13
N GLY A 114 21.24 -1.65 6.37
CA GLY A 114 20.77 -2.12 7.68
C GLY A 114 19.30 -1.85 7.97
N GLY A 115 18.49 -1.75 6.92
CA GLY A 115 17.03 -1.74 7.01
C GLY A 115 16.46 -3.14 7.13
N GLU A 116 15.24 -3.23 7.66
CA GLU A 116 14.53 -4.49 7.90
C GLU A 116 13.03 -4.30 7.70
N GLY A 117 12.30 -5.39 7.50
CA GLY A 117 10.86 -5.36 7.29
C GLY A 117 10.38 -6.53 6.44
N THR A 118 9.18 -6.38 5.89
CA THR A 118 8.51 -7.41 5.10
C THR A 118 7.79 -6.82 3.91
N ILE A 119 7.73 -7.59 2.83
CA ILE A 119 6.85 -7.37 1.69
C ILE A 119 6.03 -8.63 1.45
N THR A 120 4.73 -8.45 1.21
CA THR A 120 3.81 -9.51 0.84
C THR A 120 3.31 -9.25 -0.57
N ILE A 121 3.50 -10.22 -1.47
CA ILE A 121 2.88 -10.27 -2.79
C ILE A 121 1.63 -11.13 -2.67
N SER A 122 0.45 -10.51 -2.71
CA SER A 122 -0.84 -11.24 -2.61
C SER A 122 -1.36 -11.70 -3.97
N LYS A 123 -0.92 -11.06 -5.05
CA LYS A 123 -1.24 -11.44 -6.43
C LYS A 123 -0.14 -10.98 -7.38
N LYS A 124 0.30 -11.86 -8.29
CA LYS A 124 1.21 -11.49 -9.37
C LYS A 124 0.80 -12.15 -10.68
N THR A 125 0.47 -11.32 -11.67
CA THR A 125 0.20 -11.75 -13.04
C THR A 125 1.15 -11.02 -14.00
N ALA A 126 1.08 -11.34 -15.29
CA ALA A 126 1.84 -10.63 -16.33
C ALA A 126 1.50 -9.13 -16.42
N THR A 127 0.32 -8.72 -15.94
CA THR A 127 -0.19 -7.35 -16.11
C THR A 127 -0.45 -6.62 -14.81
N ASN A 128 -0.44 -7.30 -13.65
CA ASN A 128 -0.82 -6.70 -12.38
C ASN A 128 -0.08 -7.34 -11.20
N ILE A 129 0.30 -6.49 -10.23
CA ILE A 129 0.92 -6.91 -8.98
C ILE A 129 0.19 -6.22 -7.83
N VAL A 130 -0.21 -7.01 -6.83
CA VAL A 130 -0.94 -6.56 -5.63
C VAL A 130 -0.23 -7.06 -4.38
N GLY A 131 -0.20 -6.24 -3.35
CA GLY A 131 0.46 -6.60 -2.11
C GLY A 131 0.55 -5.48 -1.09
N THR A 132 1.26 -5.78 0.00
CA THR A 132 1.49 -4.90 1.14
C THR A 132 2.96 -4.92 1.54
N PHE A 133 3.40 -3.91 2.27
CA PHE A 133 4.76 -3.86 2.78
C PHE A 133 4.87 -2.98 4.03
N SER A 134 5.89 -3.25 4.84
CA SER A 134 6.28 -2.42 5.98
C SER A 134 7.77 -2.62 6.22
N PHE A 135 8.56 -1.55 6.22
CA PHE A 135 10.01 -1.65 6.40
C PHE A 135 10.63 -0.35 6.92
N THR A 136 11.85 -0.45 7.42
CA THR A 136 12.72 0.70 7.71
C THR A 136 13.81 0.77 6.66
N ALA A 137 14.05 1.96 6.11
CA ALA A 137 15.18 2.23 5.22
C ALA A 137 16.14 3.22 5.89
N VAL A 138 17.42 3.09 5.57
CA VAL A 138 18.50 3.82 6.22
C VAL A 138 19.35 4.53 5.18
N ASP A 139 19.80 5.74 5.48
CA ASP A 139 20.71 6.48 4.60
C ASP A 139 22.09 5.81 4.54
N ALA A 140 22.92 6.21 3.58
CA ALA A 140 24.26 5.62 3.40
C ALA A 140 25.19 5.81 4.61
N THR A 141 24.91 6.79 5.48
CA THR A 141 25.69 7.03 6.70
C THR A 141 25.27 6.15 7.88
N GLY A 142 24.11 5.50 7.80
CA GLY A 142 23.55 4.72 8.90
C GLY A 142 22.86 5.56 9.98
N THR A 143 22.79 6.89 9.82
CA THR A 143 22.36 7.81 10.89
C THR A 143 20.91 8.24 10.75
N LYS A 144 20.40 8.32 9.52
CA LYS A 144 19.03 8.73 9.23
C LYS A 144 18.21 7.52 8.82
N LYS A 145 16.97 7.47 9.30
CA LYS A 145 16.03 6.38 9.02
C LYS A 145 14.69 6.94 8.55
N ARG A 146 14.03 6.21 7.67
CA ARG A 146 12.61 6.39 7.32
C ARG A 146 11.88 5.10 7.61
N THR A 147 10.78 5.21 8.34
CA THR A 147 9.92 4.07 8.65
C THR A 147 8.71 4.11 7.74
N LEU A 148 8.55 3.07 6.92
CA LEU A 148 7.44 2.90 6.00
C LEU A 148 6.48 1.88 6.60
N THR A 149 5.26 2.32 6.89
CA THR A 149 4.20 1.50 7.51
C THR A 149 2.93 1.57 6.69
N ASP A 150 2.04 0.60 6.86
CA ASP A 150 0.75 0.52 6.16
C ASP A 150 0.89 0.64 4.63
N GLY A 151 1.99 0.10 4.09
CA GLY A 151 2.30 0.13 2.66
C GLY A 151 1.40 -0.84 1.90
N SER A 152 0.83 -0.38 0.78
CA SER A 152 0.05 -1.20 -0.13
C SER A 152 0.25 -0.78 -1.57
N PHE A 153 0.15 -1.75 -2.48
CA PHE A 153 0.18 -1.52 -3.92
C PHE A 153 -0.83 -2.42 -4.62
N ASN A 154 -1.43 -1.88 -5.67
CA ASN A 154 -2.20 -2.59 -6.69
C ASN A 154 -1.92 -1.87 -8.01
N VAL A 155 -0.91 -2.35 -8.73
CA VAL A 155 -0.30 -1.61 -9.85
C VAL A 155 -0.25 -2.47 -11.11
N ASN A 156 -0.27 -1.80 -12.27
CA ASN A 156 -0.07 -2.47 -13.54
C ASN A 156 1.43 -2.68 -13.83
N VAL A 157 1.75 -3.82 -14.42
CA VAL A 157 3.09 -4.09 -14.96
C VAL A 157 3.22 -3.40 -16.30
N LYS A 158 4.23 -2.55 -16.45
CA LYS A 158 4.63 -1.94 -17.71
C LYS A 158 5.69 -2.84 -18.36
N LEU A 159 5.53 -3.07 -19.66
CA LEU A 159 6.47 -3.79 -20.53
C LEU A 159 7.51 -2.84 -21.10
#